data_AF-A0A3G8ZGU0-F1
#
_entry.id   AF-A0A3G8ZGU0-F1
#
_cell.length_a   1.000
_cell.length_b   1.000
_cell.length_c   1.000
_cell.angle_alpha   90.00
_cell.angle_beta   90.00
_cell.angle_gamma   90.00
#
_symmetry.space_group_name_H-M   'P 1'
#
loop_
_entity.id
_entity.type
_entity.pdbx_description
1 polymer ?
#
loop_
_entity_poly.entity_id
_entity_poly.type
_entity_poly.pdbx_seq_one_letter_code
_entity_poly.pdbx_strand_id
1 'polypeptide(L)'
;MIYPNENNNQALYAGSEKDILLEVDLNGKIRFDVLLFAIYNQLNIPYKIINADLEYINGNNFGNVHLQLKVNSSSVTELDDYLKKYKLVNSKIDVTQKKEAS
;
A
#
# COMPACT_ATOMS: atom_id res chain seq x y z
N MET A 1 -1.44 18.52 -14.98
CA MET A 1 -2.45 18.79 -13.94
C MET A 1 -1.78 18.48 -12.60
N ILE A 2 -1.64 19.48 -11.73
CA ILE A 2 -1.08 19.32 -10.37
C ILE A 2 -2.29 19.25 -9.45
N TYR A 3 -2.46 18.15 -8.72
CA TYR A 3 -3.58 17.99 -7.80
C TYR A 3 -3.41 18.94 -6.59
N PRO A 4 -4.46 19.66 -6.16
CA PRO A 4 -4.39 20.47 -4.95
C PRO A 4 -4.23 19.57 -3.72
N ASN A 5 -3.32 19.97 -2.84
CA ASN A 5 -3.03 19.28 -1.59
C ASN A 5 -4.00 19.78 -0.52
N GLU A 6 -5.06 19.02 -0.25
CA GLU A 6 -6.02 19.32 0.81
C GLU A 6 -5.55 18.74 2.15
N ASN A 7 -4.56 19.39 2.76
CA ASN A 7 -4.37 19.29 4.20
C ASN A 7 -5.50 20.07 4.88
N ASN A 8 -6.59 19.39 5.23
CA ASN A 8 -7.55 19.92 6.19
C ASN A 8 -8.24 18.80 6.98
N ASN A 9 -7.73 18.61 8.21
CA ASN A 9 -8.45 18.16 9.40
C ASN A 9 -9.29 16.88 9.31
N GLN A 10 -8.65 15.73 9.54
CA GLN A 10 -9.27 14.61 10.26
C GLN A 10 -8.32 14.09 11.33
N ALA A 11 -8.09 14.91 12.36
CA ALA A 11 -7.51 14.44 13.61
C ALA A 11 -8.62 13.96 14.54
N LEU A 12 -9.32 12.86 14.21
CA LEU A 12 -10.28 12.24 15.13
C LEU A 12 -10.26 10.71 14.99
N TYR A 13 -9.49 10.11 15.90
CA TYR A 13 -9.37 8.70 16.33
C TYR A 13 -8.39 7.76 15.58
N ALA A 14 -7.68 6.95 16.40
CA ALA A 14 -7.12 5.62 16.13
C ALA A 14 -5.62 5.47 15.76
N GLY A 15 -4.80 5.14 16.78
CA GLY A 15 -3.47 4.53 16.65
C GLY A 15 -2.34 5.48 16.21
N SER A 16 -1.13 5.33 16.77
CA SER A 16 0.05 6.01 16.25
C SER A 16 0.28 5.58 14.80
N GLU A 17 0.24 6.52 13.85
CA GLU A 17 0.61 6.24 12.47
C GLU A 17 2.04 5.69 12.40
N LYS A 18 2.26 4.72 11.53
CA LYS A 18 3.59 4.18 11.24
C LYS A 18 3.76 3.95 9.75
N ASP A 19 5.01 3.94 9.32
CA ASP A 19 5.36 3.54 7.97
C ASP A 19 5.66 2.04 7.93
N ILE A 20 5.11 1.36 6.93
CA ILE A 20 5.41 -0.05 6.62
C ILE A 20 5.87 -0.17 5.17
N LEU A 21 6.73 -1.14 4.89
CA LEU A 21 6.99 -1.63 3.54
C LEU A 21 6.07 -2.82 3.28
N LEU A 22 5.22 -2.70 2.27
CA LEU A 22 4.37 -3.76 1.76
C LEU A 22 5.01 -4.31 0.49
N GLU A 23 5.26 -5.61 0.46
CA GLU A 23 5.66 -6.36 -0.73
C GLU A 23 4.47 -7.22 -1.17
N VAL A 24 4.12 -7.18 -2.46
CA VAL A 24 2.96 -7.91 -3.01
C VAL A 24 3.34 -8.60 -4.31
N ASP A 25 2.99 -9.88 -4.41
CA ASP A 25 3.04 -10.64 -5.65
C ASP A 25 1.71 -10.51 -6.40
N LEU A 26 1.73 -9.78 -7.52
CA LEU A 26 0.64 -9.78 -8.49
C LEU A 26 0.63 -11.09 -9.26
N ASN A 27 -0.54 -11.73 -9.31
CA ASN A 27 -0.75 -13.04 -9.91
C ASN A 27 -1.86 -13.01 -10.99
N GLY A 28 -2.13 -11.85 -11.56
CA GLY A 28 -3.15 -11.64 -12.58
C GLY A 28 -4.59 -11.53 -12.10
N LYS A 29 -4.88 -11.68 -10.79
CA LYS A 29 -6.23 -11.51 -10.23
C LYS A 29 -6.66 -10.06 -10.03
N ILE A 30 -5.69 -9.15 -9.99
CA ILE A 30 -5.91 -7.71 -9.88
C ILE A 30 -4.87 -7.01 -10.76
N ARG A 31 -5.27 -5.92 -11.40
CA ARG A 31 -4.34 -5.04 -12.10
C ARG A 31 -3.63 -4.13 -11.11
N PHE A 32 -2.42 -3.71 -11.45
CA PHE A 32 -1.61 -2.86 -10.59
C PHE A 32 -2.28 -1.51 -10.30
N ASP A 33 -2.88 -0.88 -11.31
CA ASP A 33 -3.61 0.39 -11.17
C ASP A 33 -4.81 0.26 -10.23
N VAL A 34 -5.54 -0.86 -10.29
CA VAL A 34 -6.69 -1.13 -9.43
C VAL A 34 -6.27 -1.35 -7.98
N LEU A 35 -5.14 -2.03 -7.75
CA LEU A 35 -4.55 -2.17 -6.41
C LEU A 35 -4.21 -0.81 -5.81
N LEU A 36 -3.48 0.03 -6.56
CA LEU A 36 -3.10 1.38 -6.11
C LEU A 36 -4.33 2.27 -5.87
N PHE A 37 -5.31 2.20 -6.75
CA PHE A 37 -6.56 2.93 -6.60
C PHE A 37 -7.29 2.53 -5.32
N ALA A 38 -7.39 1.24 -5.03
CA ALA A 38 -8.04 0.76 -3.82
C ALA A 38 -7.30 1.18 -2.54
N ILE A 39 -5.97 1.02 -2.51
CA ILE A 39 -5.15 1.43 -1.36
C ILE A 39 -5.39 2.91 -1.03
N TYR A 40 -5.33 3.79 -2.03
CA TYR A 40 -5.48 5.23 -1.78
C TYR A 40 -6.92 5.69 -1.59
N ASN A 41 -7.85 5.27 -2.45
CA ASN A 41 -9.20 5.84 -2.48
C ASN A 41 -10.20 5.07 -1.62
N GLN A 42 -10.04 3.75 -1.48
CA GLN A 42 -10.97 2.92 -0.73
C GLN A 42 -10.52 2.74 0.71
N LEU A 43 -9.22 2.50 0.93
CA LEU A 43 -8.65 2.27 2.26
C LEU A 43 -8.10 3.56 2.90
N ASN A 44 -8.05 4.67 2.14
CA ASN A 44 -7.48 5.93 2.58
C ASN A 44 -6.04 5.81 3.11
N ILE A 45 -5.23 4.93 2.51
CA ILE A 45 -3.84 4.68 2.88
C ILE A 45 -2.92 5.43 1.90
N PRO A 46 -2.19 6.46 2.34
CA PRO A 46 -1.15 7.09 1.54
C PRO A 46 -0.04 6.09 1.22
N TYR A 47 0.44 6.10 -0.02
CA TYR A 47 1.53 5.22 -0.45
C TYR A 47 2.60 5.94 -1.26
N LYS A 48 3.79 5.35 -1.28
CA LYS A 48 4.87 5.62 -2.24
C LYS A 48 5.26 4.32 -2.91
N ILE A 49 5.36 4.32 -4.24
CA ILE A 49 5.90 3.18 -4.99
C ILE A 49 7.42 3.18 -4.81
N ILE A 50 7.97 2.10 -4.27
CA ILE A 50 9.42 1.91 -4.09
C ILE A 50 10.00 1.17 -5.29
N ASN A 51 9.34 0.08 -5.70
CA ASN A 51 9.70 -0.71 -6.87
C ASN A 51 8.44 -1.38 -7.44
N ALA A 52 8.41 -1.59 -8.75
CA ALA A 52 7.37 -2.39 -9.40
C ALA A 52 8.00 -3.08 -10.62
N ASP A 53 8.22 -4.39 -10.48
CA ASP A 53 8.65 -5.25 -11.59
C ASP A 53 7.43 -6.01 -12.10
N LEU A 54 6.92 -5.59 -13.26
CA LEU A 54 5.60 -5.96 -13.75
C LEU A 54 5.65 -6.44 -15.19
N GLU A 55 5.01 -7.58 -15.41
CA GLU A 55 4.67 -8.08 -16.74
C GLU A 55 3.18 -7.89 -16.99
N TYR A 56 2.84 -7.60 -18.25
CA TYR A 56 1.46 -7.49 -18.70
C TYR A 56 1.15 -8.61 -19.67
N ILE A 57 0.21 -9.48 -19.28
CA ILE A 57 -0.18 -10.65 -20.06
C ILE A 57 -1.71 -10.68 -20.12
N ASN A 58 -2.26 -10.60 -21.33
CA ASN A 58 -3.70 -10.74 -21.62
C ASN A 58 -4.61 -9.88 -20.72
N GLY A 59 -4.28 -8.60 -20.50
CA GLY A 59 -5.12 -7.72 -19.68
C GLY A 59 -4.71 -7.60 -18.21
N ASN A 60 -3.80 -8.46 -17.75
CA ASN A 60 -3.53 -8.64 -16.33
C ASN A 60 -2.05 -8.38 -16.00
N ASN A 61 -1.80 -7.95 -14.77
CA ASN A 61 -0.45 -7.70 -14.26
C ASN A 61 0.05 -8.86 -13.42
N PHE A 62 1.32 -9.20 -13.61
CA PHE A 62 2.06 -10.21 -12.85
C PHE A 62 3.38 -9.62 -12.37
N GLY A 63 3.92 -10.11 -11.26
CA GLY A 63 5.24 -9.70 -10.75
C GLY A 63 5.18 -9.06 -9.37
N ASN A 64 6.27 -8.41 -8.97
CA ASN A 64 6.51 -7.97 -7.60
C ASN A 64 6.31 -6.46 -7.47
N VAL A 65 5.58 -6.04 -6.44
CA VAL A 65 5.31 -4.62 -6.14
C VAL A 65 5.74 -4.32 -4.72
N HIS A 66 6.59 -3.31 -4.54
CA HIS A 66 7.02 -2.81 -3.24
C HIS A 66 6.48 -1.40 -3.02
N LEU A 67 5.67 -1.23 -1.98
CA LEU A 67 5.05 0.04 -1.60
C LEU A 67 5.46 0.40 -0.19
N GLN A 68 5.82 1.66 0.05
CA GLN A 68 5.84 2.21 1.39
C GLN A 68 4.44 2.77 1.68
N LEU A 69 3.82 2.33 2.78
CA LEU A 69 2.50 2.74 3.20
C LEU A 69 2.56 3.46 4.54
N LYS A 70 1.76 4.50 4.68
CA LYS A 70 1.49 5.15 5.98
C LYS A 70 0.18 4.60 6.53
N VAL A 71 0.24 3.89 7.65
CA VAL A 71 -0.88 3.10 8.19
C VAL A 71 -1.12 3.37 9.67
N ASN A 72 -2.34 3.12 10.12
CA ASN A 72 -2.70 2.98 11.53
C ASN A 72 -3.26 1.57 11.78
N SER A 73 -3.62 1.25 13.03
CA SER A 73 -4.06 -0.11 13.38
C SER A 73 -5.31 -0.56 12.60
N SER A 74 -6.28 0.33 12.35
CA SER A 74 -7.50 -0.03 11.60
C SER A 74 -7.19 -0.23 10.12
N SER A 75 -6.37 0.64 9.52
CA SER A 75 -6.05 0.55 8.09
C SER A 75 -5.21 -0.69 7.76
N VAL A 76 -4.40 -1.19 8.72
CA VAL A 76 -3.68 -2.47 8.55
C VAL A 76 -4.67 -3.63 8.43
N THR A 77 -5.71 -3.67 9.26
CA THR A 77 -6.74 -4.73 9.19
C THR A 77 -7.50 -4.68 7.87
N GLU A 78 -7.92 -3.50 7.43
CA GLU A 78 -8.62 -3.34 6.15
C GLU A 78 -7.76 -3.70 4.94
N LEU A 79 -6.47 -3.35 4.98
CA LEU A 79 -5.50 -3.77 3.97
C LEU A 79 -5.36 -5.29 3.90
N ASP A 80 -5.28 -5.97 5.06
CA ASP A 80 -5.17 -7.42 5.12
C ASP A 80 -6.39 -8.12 4.53
N ASP A 81 -7.58 -7.65 4.88
CA ASP A 81 -8.84 -8.16 4.33
C ASP A 81 -8.91 -7.96 2.81
N TYR A 82 -8.46 -6.80 2.32
CA TYR A 82 -8.41 -6.51 0.88
C TYR A 82 -7.44 -7.45 0.15
N LEU A 83 -6.19 -7.58 0.62
CA LEU A 83 -5.19 -8.44 -0.03
C LEU A 83 -5.62 -9.92 0.00
N LYS A 84 -6.25 -10.35 1.10
CA LYS A 84 -6.80 -11.70 1.24
C LYS A 84 -7.95 -11.97 0.27
N LYS A 85 -8.86 -11.00 0.05
CA LYS A 85 -9.95 -11.11 -0.93
C LYS A 85 -9.43 -11.44 -2.33
N TYR A 86 -8.32 -10.83 -2.74
CA TYR A 86 -7.67 -11.08 -4.04
C TYR A 86 -6.67 -12.24 -4.01
N LYS A 87 -6.50 -12.92 -2.86
CA LYS A 87 -5.55 -14.02 -2.67
C LYS A 87 -4.14 -13.62 -3.11
N LEU A 88 -3.70 -12.44 -2.68
CA LEU A 88 -2.37 -11.92 -2.96
C LEU A 88 -1.39 -12.39 -1.88
N VAL A 89 -0.28 -12.98 -2.31
CA VAL A 89 0.84 -13.26 -1.42
C VAL A 89 1.48 -11.91 -1.10
N ASN A 90 1.70 -11.63 0.18
CA ASN A 90 2.27 -10.37 0.62
C ASN A 90 3.13 -10.52 1.87
N SER A 91 4.07 -9.61 2.03
CA SER A 91 4.89 -9.42 3.22
C SER A 91 4.76 -7.97 3.70
N LYS A 92 4.83 -7.74 5.02
CA LYS A 92 4.81 -6.39 5.62
C LYS A 92 5.98 -6.26 6.58
N ILE A 93 6.77 -5.21 6.43
CA ILE A 93 7.94 -4.92 7.26
C ILE A 93 7.74 -3.55 7.89
N ASP A 94 7.81 -3.47 9.21
CA ASP A 94 7.77 -2.19 9.92
C ASP A 94 9.03 -1.38 9.60
N VAL A 95 8.85 -0.15 9.11
CA VAL A 95 9.95 0.78 8.87
C VAL A 95 10.26 1.47 10.20
N THR A 96 10.75 0.71 11.17
CA THR A 96 11.40 1.32 12.33
C THR A 96 12.63 2.03 11.80
N GLN A 97 12.71 3.35 11.98
CA GLN A 97 13.93 4.10 11.66
C GLN A 97 15.08 3.44 12.44
N LYS A 98 15.89 2.61 11.77
CA LYS A 98 17.27 2.44 12.20
C LYS A 98 17.90 3.81 11.99
N LYS A 99 17.87 4.61 13.05
CA LYS A 99 18.88 5.62 13.27
C LYS A 99 20.18 4.82 13.41
N GLU A 100 20.78 4.45 12.29
CA GLU A 100 22.14 3.94 12.31
C GLU A 100 22.99 5.06 12.93
N ALA A 101 23.53 4.73 14.09
CA ALA A 101 24.37 5.58 14.87
C ALA A 101 25.77 5.62 14.23
N SER A 102 26.35 6.83 14.28
CA SER A 102 27.74 7.22 13.99
C SER A 102 28.03 7.66 12.55
#